data_AF-N9URG4-F1
#
_entry.id   AF-N9URG4-F1
#
_cell.length_a   1.000
_cell.length_b   1.000
_cell.length_c   1.000
_cell.angle_alpha   90.00
_cell.angle_beta   90.00
_cell.angle_gamma   90.00
#
_symmetry.space_group_name_H-M   'P 1'
#
loop_
_entity.id
_entity.type
_entity.pdbx_description
1 polymer ?
#
loop_
_entity_poly.entity_id
_entity_poly.type
_entity_poly.pdbx_seq_one_letter_code
_entity_poly.pdbx_strand_id
1 'polypeptide(L)'
;MQPTTESPNKVVNIIQHKKKKFVRPKLIKSESVASCKPAEGEFLKTHQQYTPANVGERTIHTHFSIETRPLQKNMLFGDDGKINIGLLRNHFFREGRLSIDCALELVRKAKKLLLEEENMITIEAPVIVCGDIHGQFYDLLTIFDITKPIENNKYVFLGDYVDRGDFGCEVLFFLMAHKINYPKQFFFLRGNHESKMMTESMTFNLECEYKYHSIELLNEIHELFDALPLAALVEGNSLGRFFCTHGGISPFLTRLSQYNEIKRVQEPPSRGPMCDILWSDPLEEPQHPETMEKRRLDAWLATDFADNHLRQTSVLYGPRGLLNFLEKNDLICVVRAHQVMEDGFKLHYFLQNTDIPPCITVFSAPNYCDMYQNKASILKINLENICFEQFEYVDHPFNFPDFFDCFSYSLPTMMEMLVNILSELVVAVKEEDESMLTPEERKSDEELKKKLELYKQKTTDKMKEKADVLRLKKEIKTTQKLNKEWFDKVLRIDSKNEMRPKRLTRKLTSRPANMRTVSDTNILH
;
A
#
# COMPACT_ATOMS: atom_id res chain seq x y z
N MET A 1 -7.60 72.58 -7.80
CA MET A 1 -7.46 72.52 -6.34
C MET A 1 -7.75 71.08 -5.90
N GLN A 2 -7.00 70.61 -4.90
CA GLN A 2 -6.92 69.23 -4.40
C GLN A 2 -8.25 68.62 -3.88
N PRO A 3 -8.30 67.28 -3.69
CA PRO A 3 -9.51 66.48 -3.55
C PRO A 3 -9.97 66.33 -2.09
N THR A 4 -11.23 65.95 -1.89
CA THR A 4 -11.71 65.38 -0.63
C THR A 4 -12.36 64.02 -0.88
N THR A 5 -11.84 63.05 -0.16
CA THR A 5 -12.22 61.66 -0.04
C THR A 5 -13.40 61.51 0.91
N GLU A 6 -14.36 60.64 0.61
CA GLU A 6 -15.11 59.92 1.65
C GLU A 6 -15.79 58.67 1.06
N SER A 7 -15.40 57.51 1.59
CA SER A 7 -16.04 56.22 1.40
C SER A 7 -16.98 55.94 2.58
N PRO A 8 -18.15 55.29 2.38
CA PRO A 8 -19.01 54.92 3.49
C PRO A 8 -18.64 53.54 4.05
N ASN A 9 -18.24 53.52 5.32
CA ASN A 9 -18.07 52.34 6.14
C ASN A 9 -19.40 51.57 6.31
N LYS A 10 -19.50 50.36 5.73
CA LYS A 10 -20.46 49.34 6.17
C LYS A 10 -19.79 48.44 7.19
N VAL A 11 -20.14 48.64 8.47
CA VAL A 11 -19.82 47.75 9.58
C VAL A 11 -20.58 46.44 9.38
N VAL A 12 -19.87 45.36 9.03
CA VAL A 12 -20.41 43.99 9.08
C VAL A 12 -20.02 43.41 10.43
N ASN A 13 -21.04 43.09 11.23
CA ASN A 13 -20.91 42.40 12.51
C ASN A 13 -20.18 41.06 12.31
N ILE A 14 -18.97 40.95 12.84
CA ILE A 14 -18.24 39.69 12.96
C ILE A 14 -18.88 38.91 14.11
N ILE A 15 -19.75 37.95 13.77
CA ILE A 15 -20.14 36.89 14.69
C ILE A 15 -18.90 36.03 14.91
N GLN A 16 -18.23 36.22 16.05
CA GLN A 16 -17.16 35.34 16.51
C GLN A 16 -17.75 33.96 16.80
N HIS A 17 -17.75 33.07 15.81
CA HIS A 17 -17.90 31.65 16.07
C HIS A 17 -16.69 31.18 16.87
N LYS A 18 -16.91 30.91 18.17
CA LYS A 18 -15.92 30.27 19.04
C LYS A 18 -15.36 29.03 18.34
N LYS A 19 -14.04 29.05 18.10
CA LYS A 19 -13.21 27.93 17.64
C LYS A 19 -13.62 26.64 18.36
N LYS A 20 -14.19 25.67 17.64
CA LYS A 20 -14.16 24.28 18.12
C LYS A 20 -12.75 23.77 17.84
N LYS A 21 -11.97 23.54 18.91
CA LYS A 21 -10.80 22.65 18.84
C LYS A 21 -11.25 21.36 18.16
N PHE A 22 -10.45 20.83 17.25
CA PHE A 22 -10.64 19.48 16.75
C PHE A 22 -10.63 18.53 17.97
N VAL A 23 -11.79 17.98 18.28
CA VAL A 23 -11.95 16.96 19.32
C VAL A 23 -11.95 15.63 18.58
N ARG A 24 -10.98 14.77 18.90
CA ARG A 24 -10.90 13.38 18.44
C ARG A 24 -12.32 12.78 18.47
N PRO A 25 -12.85 12.23 17.36
CA PRO A 25 -14.15 11.57 17.37
C PRO A 25 -14.16 10.55 18.51
N LYS A 26 -15.05 10.74 19.50
CA LYS A 26 -15.29 9.69 20.48
C LYS A 26 -15.94 8.54 19.73
N LEU A 27 -15.30 7.37 19.78
CA LEU A 27 -15.83 6.10 19.28
C LEU A 27 -17.30 5.99 19.69
N ILE A 28 -18.17 5.88 18.69
CA ILE A 28 -19.57 5.49 18.91
C ILE A 28 -19.50 4.09 19.52
N LYS A 29 -20.24 3.87 20.61
CA LYS A 29 -20.32 2.56 21.28
C LYS A 29 -20.55 1.47 20.23
N SER A 30 -19.68 0.47 20.25
CA SER A 30 -19.76 -0.73 19.43
C SER A 30 -21.13 -1.39 19.59
N GLU A 31 -21.88 -1.51 18.50
CA GLU A 31 -22.88 -2.58 18.43
C GLU A 31 -22.11 -3.88 18.22
N SER A 32 -22.02 -4.68 19.28
CA SER A 32 -21.51 -6.05 19.17
C SER A 32 -22.45 -6.89 18.29
N VAL A 33 -21.91 -7.90 17.63
CA VAL A 33 -22.58 -8.95 16.84
C VAL A 33 -23.79 -9.60 17.56
N ALA A 34 -24.00 -9.34 18.85
CA ALA A 34 -25.14 -9.77 19.64
C ALA A 34 -26.53 -9.21 19.22
N SER A 35 -26.60 -8.21 18.32
CA SER A 35 -27.88 -7.64 17.87
C SER A 35 -28.45 -8.26 16.59
N CYS A 36 -27.70 -9.09 15.86
CA CYS A 36 -28.21 -9.78 14.68
C CYS A 36 -28.98 -11.04 15.08
N LYS A 37 -30.30 -11.07 14.82
CA LYS A 37 -31.08 -12.30 14.91
C LYS A 37 -30.75 -13.17 13.68
N PRO A 38 -30.19 -14.37 13.83
CA PRO A 38 -30.00 -15.27 12.70
C PRO A 38 -31.35 -15.67 12.11
N ALA A 39 -31.43 -15.76 10.78
CA ALA A 39 -32.55 -16.40 10.11
C ALA A 39 -32.64 -17.86 10.57
N GLU A 40 -33.86 -18.33 10.84
CA GLU A 40 -34.11 -19.71 11.27
C GLU A 40 -33.55 -20.69 10.23
N GLY A 41 -32.55 -21.50 10.59
CA GLY A 41 -32.09 -22.56 9.69
C GLY A 41 -30.70 -23.16 9.91
N GLU A 42 -29.76 -22.49 10.59
CA GLU A 42 -28.45 -23.09 10.88
C GLU A 42 -28.03 -22.81 12.32
N PHE A 43 -27.76 -23.89 13.07
CA PHE A 43 -27.33 -23.85 14.45
C PHE A 43 -25.99 -23.09 14.59
N LEU A 44 -26.06 -21.80 14.88
CA LEU A 44 -24.95 -21.05 15.45
C LEU A 44 -24.65 -21.62 16.84
N LYS A 45 -23.61 -22.47 16.95
CA LYS A 45 -23.04 -22.78 18.25
C LYS A 45 -22.62 -21.47 18.93
N THR A 46 -22.97 -21.32 20.20
CA THR A 46 -22.81 -20.08 20.97
C THR A 46 -21.34 -19.63 21.02
N HIS A 47 -21.10 -18.35 21.37
CA HIS A 47 -19.75 -17.77 21.49
C HIS A 47 -18.78 -18.71 22.24
N GLN A 48 -19.26 -19.33 23.32
CA GLN A 48 -18.52 -20.21 24.22
C GLN A 48 -18.07 -21.55 23.61
N GLN A 49 -18.78 -22.09 22.60
CA GLN A 49 -18.49 -23.45 22.11
C GLN A 49 -17.35 -23.52 21.09
N TYR A 50 -16.92 -22.38 20.53
CA TYR A 50 -15.78 -22.28 19.59
C TYR A 50 -14.67 -21.35 20.08
N THR A 51 -14.87 -20.64 21.19
CA THR A 51 -13.74 -19.91 21.81
C THR A 51 -12.87 -20.99 22.47
N PRO A 52 -11.60 -21.15 22.09
CA PRO A 52 -10.69 -21.96 22.88
C PRO A 52 -10.81 -21.48 24.33
N ALA A 53 -11.05 -22.39 25.28
CA ALA A 53 -11.06 -22.01 26.68
C ALA A 53 -9.75 -21.25 26.95
N ASN A 54 -9.82 -20.00 27.39
CA ASN A 54 -8.62 -19.22 27.68
C ASN A 54 -7.81 -19.99 28.72
N VAL A 55 -6.71 -20.59 28.29
CA VAL A 55 -5.82 -21.38 29.15
C VAL A 55 -4.84 -20.39 29.79
N GLY A 56 -5.32 -19.59 30.74
CA GLY A 56 -4.50 -18.64 31.50
C GLY A 56 -5.02 -17.20 31.50
N GLU A 57 -4.35 -16.36 32.28
CA GLU A 57 -4.64 -14.93 32.42
C GLU A 57 -3.79 -14.13 31.44
N ARG A 58 -4.44 -13.28 30.62
CA ARG A 58 -3.75 -12.46 29.62
C ARG A 58 -3.00 -11.33 30.33
N THR A 59 -1.67 -11.32 30.22
CA THR A 59 -0.79 -10.33 30.88
C THR A 59 -0.93 -8.91 30.34
N ILE A 60 -1.24 -8.73 29.06
CA ILE A 60 -1.47 -7.41 28.45
C ILE A 60 -2.95 -7.29 28.06
N HIS A 61 -3.68 -6.44 28.77
CA HIS A 61 -5.05 -6.09 28.40
C HIS A 61 -5.04 -5.18 27.16
N THR A 62 -5.44 -5.69 26.00
CA THR A 62 -5.66 -4.84 24.82
C THR A 62 -7.03 -4.18 24.90
N HIS A 63 -7.14 -2.95 24.39
CA HIS A 63 -8.40 -2.21 24.34
C HIS A 63 -9.43 -2.78 23.34
N PHE A 64 -9.02 -3.73 22.48
CA PHE A 64 -9.87 -4.33 21.47
C PHE A 64 -9.75 -5.86 21.50
N SER A 65 -10.89 -6.55 21.30
CA SER A 65 -10.96 -7.99 21.13
C SER A 65 -10.80 -8.34 19.65
N ILE A 66 -9.77 -9.12 19.33
CA ILE A 66 -9.58 -9.70 17.99
C ILE A 66 -10.81 -10.54 17.64
N GLU A 67 -11.29 -10.42 16.41
CA GLU A 67 -12.41 -11.23 15.92
C GLU A 67 -11.91 -12.56 15.39
N THR A 68 -12.12 -13.63 16.16
CA THR A 68 -11.59 -14.96 15.83
C THR A 68 -12.49 -15.74 14.87
N ARG A 69 -13.75 -15.32 14.69
CA ARG A 69 -14.72 -16.04 13.86
C ARG A 69 -14.71 -15.50 12.43
N PRO A 70 -14.59 -16.35 11.41
CA PRO A 70 -14.74 -15.89 10.03
C PRO A 70 -16.16 -15.36 9.78
N LEU A 71 -16.26 -14.19 9.13
CA LEU A 71 -17.54 -13.61 8.73
C LEU A 71 -18.15 -14.44 7.59
N GLN A 72 -19.37 -14.90 7.81
CA GLN A 72 -20.08 -15.79 6.90
C GLN A 72 -20.86 -15.02 5.83
N LYS A 73 -21.05 -15.67 4.68
CA LYS A 73 -21.76 -15.12 3.51
C LYS A 73 -23.16 -14.61 3.86
N ASN A 74 -23.95 -15.38 4.61
CA ASN A 74 -25.31 -15.02 5.02
C ASN A 74 -25.40 -13.81 5.97
N MET A 75 -24.28 -13.39 6.58
CA MET A 75 -24.23 -12.19 7.42
C MET A 75 -23.75 -10.97 6.65
N LEU A 76 -22.85 -11.16 5.67
CA LEU A 76 -22.27 -10.07 4.90
C LEU A 76 -23.21 -9.59 3.78
N PHE A 77 -23.84 -10.52 3.07
CA PHE A 77 -24.74 -10.23 1.95
C PHE A 77 -26.18 -10.16 2.45
N GLY A 78 -26.83 -9.01 2.27
CA GLY A 78 -28.25 -8.85 2.51
C GLY A 78 -29.11 -9.53 1.45
N ASP A 79 -30.40 -9.69 1.74
CA ASP A 79 -31.38 -10.31 0.84
C ASP A 79 -31.53 -9.56 -0.50
N ASP A 80 -31.23 -8.26 -0.51
CA ASP A 80 -31.21 -7.40 -1.69
C ASP A 80 -29.92 -7.52 -2.51
N GLY A 81 -28.99 -8.38 -2.09
CA GLY A 81 -27.69 -8.59 -2.71
C GLY A 81 -26.65 -7.51 -2.36
N LYS A 82 -26.99 -6.51 -1.54
CA LYS A 82 -26.03 -5.51 -1.06
C LYS A 82 -25.19 -6.07 0.07
N ILE A 83 -23.99 -5.51 0.20
CA ILE A 83 -23.04 -5.87 1.23
C ILE A 83 -23.19 -4.92 2.42
N ASN A 84 -23.21 -5.48 3.63
CA ASN A 84 -23.18 -4.69 4.86
C ASN A 84 -21.77 -4.13 5.11
N ILE A 85 -21.47 -2.97 4.52
CA ILE A 85 -20.16 -2.29 4.63
C ILE A 85 -19.82 -1.95 6.09
N GLY A 86 -20.81 -1.57 6.91
CA GLY A 86 -20.59 -1.26 8.32
C GLY A 86 -20.12 -2.46 9.13
N LEU A 87 -20.75 -3.62 8.91
CA LEU A 87 -20.33 -4.89 9.49
C LEU A 87 -18.93 -5.28 9.01
N LEU A 88 -18.68 -5.20 7.70
CA LEU A 88 -17.38 -5.54 7.11
C LEU A 88 -16.25 -4.67 7.67
N ARG A 89 -16.48 -3.35 7.74
CA ARG A 89 -15.53 -2.40 8.33
C ARG A 89 -15.17 -2.76 9.77
N ASN A 90 -16.19 -3.00 10.60
CA ASN A 90 -15.98 -3.33 12.01
C ASN A 90 -15.29 -4.69 12.20
N HIS A 91 -15.56 -5.64 11.30
CA HIS A 91 -14.95 -6.96 11.30
C HIS A 91 -13.45 -6.90 10.98
N PHE A 92 -13.08 -6.26 9.87
CA PHE A 92 -11.69 -6.09 9.47
C PHE A 92 -10.90 -5.18 10.42
N PHE A 93 -11.52 -4.14 10.98
CA PHE A 93 -10.88 -3.29 12.01
C PHE A 93 -10.48 -4.08 13.27
N ARG A 94 -11.11 -5.24 13.51
CA ARG A 94 -10.80 -6.17 14.60
C ARG A 94 -9.99 -7.39 14.13
N GLU A 95 -9.32 -7.28 12.98
CA GLU A 95 -8.50 -8.34 12.37
C GLU A 95 -9.29 -9.62 12.04
N GLY A 96 -10.62 -9.50 11.92
CA GLY A 96 -11.49 -10.60 11.55
C GLY A 96 -11.31 -10.99 10.09
N ARG A 97 -11.47 -12.27 9.78
CA ARG A 97 -11.34 -12.79 8.40
C ARG A 97 -12.70 -13.10 7.78
N LEU A 98 -12.81 -13.14 6.46
CA LEU A 98 -13.99 -13.71 5.81
C LEU A 98 -13.90 -15.24 5.80
N SER A 99 -15.02 -15.96 5.74
CA SER A 99 -14.96 -17.35 5.31
C SER A 99 -14.52 -17.44 3.84
N ILE A 100 -13.90 -18.55 3.44
CA ILE A 100 -13.41 -18.73 2.06
C ILE A 100 -14.55 -18.56 1.05
N ASP A 101 -15.72 -19.16 1.30
CA ASP A 101 -16.90 -19.02 0.44
C ASP A 101 -17.37 -17.57 0.33
N CYS A 102 -17.30 -16.81 1.42
CA CYS A 102 -17.67 -15.41 1.44
C CYS A 102 -16.68 -14.55 0.63
N ALA A 103 -15.37 -14.81 0.76
CA ALA A 103 -14.34 -14.13 0.00
C ALA A 103 -14.43 -14.46 -1.51
N LEU A 104 -14.63 -15.72 -1.87
CA LEU A 104 -14.82 -16.17 -3.25
C LEU A 104 -16.04 -15.49 -3.90
N GLU A 105 -17.18 -15.45 -3.19
CA GLU A 105 -18.39 -14.77 -3.68
C GLU A 105 -18.13 -13.29 -3.96
N LEU A 106 -17.43 -12.62 -3.04
CA LEU A 106 -17.10 -11.21 -3.14
C LEU A 106 -16.20 -10.92 -4.35
N VAL A 107 -15.11 -11.68 -4.48
CA VAL A 107 -14.16 -11.56 -5.60
C VAL A 107 -14.84 -11.83 -6.94
N ARG A 108 -15.62 -12.91 -7.05
CA ARG A 108 -16.33 -13.28 -8.29
C ARG A 108 -17.36 -12.21 -8.71
N LYS A 109 -18.14 -11.68 -7.76
CA LYS A 109 -19.11 -10.60 -8.04
C LYS A 109 -18.43 -9.33 -8.53
N ALA A 110 -17.34 -8.92 -7.88
CA ALA A 110 -16.60 -7.74 -8.30
C ALA A 110 -15.90 -7.93 -9.64
N LYS A 111 -15.28 -9.09 -9.87
CA LYS A 111 -14.66 -9.47 -11.15
C LYS A 111 -15.64 -9.34 -12.32
N LYS A 112 -16.87 -9.82 -12.14
CA LYS A 112 -17.92 -9.67 -13.16
C LYS A 112 -18.17 -8.21 -13.52
N LEU A 113 -18.29 -7.32 -12.53
CA LEU A 113 -18.51 -5.90 -12.76
C LEU A 113 -17.31 -5.25 -13.47
N LEU A 114 -16.08 -5.59 -13.08
CA LEU A 114 -14.86 -5.04 -13.68
C LEU A 114 -14.67 -5.52 -15.13
N LEU A 115 -15.08 -6.74 -15.46
CA LEU A 115 -15.05 -7.25 -16.84
C LEU A 115 -16.04 -6.53 -17.77
N GLU A 116 -17.12 -5.98 -17.22
CA GLU A 116 -18.11 -5.17 -17.97
C GLU A 116 -17.60 -3.75 -18.27
N GLU A 117 -16.54 -3.29 -17.59
CA GLU A 117 -15.95 -1.97 -17.81
C GLU A 117 -14.98 -1.94 -19.00
N GLU A 118 -14.85 -0.78 -19.63
CA GLU A 118 -13.85 -0.56 -20.67
C GLU A 118 -12.43 -0.44 -20.07
N ASN A 119 -11.39 -0.52 -20.91
CA ASN A 119 -10.03 -0.32 -20.42
C ASN A 119 -9.81 1.12 -19.94
N MET A 120 -10.42 2.08 -20.64
CA MET A 120 -10.44 3.49 -20.26
C MET A 120 -11.87 3.88 -19.86
N ILE A 121 -12.11 3.97 -18.56
CA ILE A 121 -13.41 4.35 -18.03
C ILE A 121 -13.60 5.87 -18.11
N THR A 122 -14.82 6.34 -18.38
CA THR A 122 -15.15 7.77 -18.37
C THR A 122 -15.93 8.12 -17.11
N ILE A 123 -15.48 9.15 -16.40
CA ILE A 123 -16.03 9.57 -15.11
C ILE A 123 -16.31 11.08 -15.17
N GLU A 124 -17.53 11.50 -14.83
CA GLU A 124 -17.82 12.92 -14.68
C GLU A 124 -17.24 13.45 -13.36
N ALA A 125 -16.80 14.70 -13.32
CA ALA A 125 -16.53 15.41 -12.07
C ALA A 125 -17.86 15.66 -11.29
N PRO A 126 -17.83 15.90 -9.97
CA PRO A 126 -16.67 15.85 -9.08
C PRO A 126 -16.22 14.40 -8.78
N VAL A 127 -14.92 14.19 -8.62
CA VAL A 127 -14.33 12.87 -8.30
C VAL A 127 -13.17 13.01 -7.32
N ILE A 128 -13.02 12.02 -6.44
CA ILE A 128 -11.91 11.86 -5.52
C ILE A 128 -10.95 10.82 -6.10
N VAL A 129 -9.72 11.23 -6.35
CA VAL A 129 -8.64 10.38 -6.85
C VAL A 129 -7.75 9.94 -5.69
N CYS A 130 -7.59 8.63 -5.55
CA CYS A 130 -6.74 7.98 -4.55
C CYS A 130 -5.56 7.30 -5.26
N GLY A 131 -4.34 7.53 -4.78
CA GLY A 131 -3.15 6.82 -5.24
C GLY A 131 -2.97 5.47 -4.53
N ASP A 132 -1.71 5.04 -4.41
CA ASP A 132 -1.31 3.76 -3.82
C ASP A 132 -1.80 3.60 -2.38
N ILE A 133 -2.19 2.37 -2.01
CA ILE A 133 -2.70 2.00 -0.68
C ILE A 133 -1.81 0.95 0.00
N HIS A 134 -1.24 0.00 -0.76
CA HIS A 134 -0.25 -0.98 -0.30
C HIS A 134 -0.59 -1.70 1.01
N GLY A 135 -1.79 -2.28 1.08
CA GLY A 135 -2.21 -3.07 2.24
C GLY A 135 -2.35 -2.28 3.54
N GLN A 136 -2.40 -0.95 3.50
CA GLN A 136 -2.60 -0.09 4.68
C GLN A 136 -4.11 0.10 4.96
N PHE A 137 -4.79 -0.97 5.40
CA PHE A 137 -6.25 -0.95 5.64
C PHE A 137 -6.71 0.14 6.62
N TYR A 138 -5.97 0.37 7.69
CA TYR A 138 -6.35 1.36 8.71
C TYR A 138 -6.25 2.80 8.18
N ASP A 139 -5.26 3.09 7.33
CA ASP A 139 -5.15 4.38 6.64
C ASP A 139 -6.20 4.55 5.54
N LEU A 140 -6.56 3.47 4.84
CA LEU A 140 -7.69 3.47 3.91
C LEU A 140 -9.00 3.89 4.60
N LEU A 141 -9.23 3.45 5.85
CA LEU A 141 -10.39 3.92 6.61
C LEU A 141 -10.37 5.42 6.88
N THR A 142 -9.19 6.02 7.02
CA THR A 142 -9.04 7.48 7.15
C THR A 142 -9.52 8.20 5.90
N ILE A 143 -9.19 7.70 4.69
CA ILE A 143 -9.70 8.26 3.42
C ILE A 143 -11.23 8.30 3.45
N PHE A 144 -11.87 7.21 3.85
CA PHE A 144 -13.33 7.14 3.93
C PHE A 144 -13.93 7.99 5.06
N ASP A 145 -13.21 8.20 6.16
CA ASP A 145 -13.65 9.03 7.26
C ASP A 145 -13.58 10.54 6.94
N ILE A 146 -12.54 11.00 6.23
CA ILE A 146 -12.40 12.42 5.86
C ILE A 146 -13.29 12.83 4.68
N THR A 147 -13.76 11.85 3.89
CA THR A 147 -14.58 12.11 2.70
C THR A 147 -16.09 11.91 2.93
N LYS A 148 -16.55 11.65 4.17
CA LYS A 148 -17.99 11.43 4.42
C LYS A 148 -18.87 12.64 4.02
N PRO A 149 -20.13 12.40 3.58
CA PRO A 149 -20.75 11.09 3.35
C PRO A 149 -20.26 10.41 2.06
N ILE A 150 -20.00 9.09 2.13
CA ILE A 150 -19.35 8.33 1.05
C ILE A 150 -20.27 8.21 -0.18
N GLU A 151 -21.57 8.02 0.07
CA GLU A 151 -22.62 7.85 -0.93
C GLU A 151 -22.80 9.04 -1.88
N ASN A 152 -22.21 10.20 -1.56
CA ASN A 152 -22.29 11.40 -2.39
C ASN A 152 -21.07 11.60 -3.29
N ASN A 153 -20.03 10.79 -3.14
CA ASN A 153 -18.77 10.98 -3.86
C ASN A 153 -18.56 9.89 -4.90
N LYS A 154 -17.87 10.27 -5.99
CA LYS A 154 -17.24 9.33 -6.91
C LYS A 154 -15.77 9.17 -6.50
N TYR A 155 -15.26 7.96 -6.52
CA TYR A 155 -13.88 7.60 -6.21
C TYR A 155 -13.25 6.89 -7.39
N VAL A 156 -12.04 7.29 -7.75
CA VAL A 156 -11.16 6.52 -8.63
C VAL A 156 -9.88 6.21 -7.88
N PHE A 157 -9.61 4.92 -7.68
CA PHE A 157 -8.35 4.45 -7.13
C PHE A 157 -7.42 4.06 -8.27
N LEU A 158 -6.17 4.52 -8.21
CA LEU A 158 -5.23 4.41 -9.32
C LEU A 158 -4.47 3.09 -9.39
N GLY A 159 -4.58 2.22 -8.37
CA GLY A 159 -3.89 0.93 -8.31
C GLY A 159 -3.11 0.74 -7.01
N ASP A 160 -2.31 -0.33 -6.97
CA ASP A 160 -1.43 -0.70 -5.86
C ASP A 160 -2.17 -0.79 -4.51
N TYR A 161 -3.16 -1.68 -4.49
CA TYR A 161 -3.98 -2.01 -3.33
C TYR A 161 -3.25 -2.93 -2.36
N VAL A 162 -2.41 -3.82 -2.90
CA VAL A 162 -1.79 -4.94 -2.18
C VAL A 162 -0.27 -4.80 -2.06
N ASP A 163 0.33 -5.80 -1.43
CA ASP A 163 1.75 -5.88 -1.06
C ASP A 163 2.22 -4.81 -0.07
N ARG A 164 3.40 -5.05 0.49
CA ARG A 164 4.16 -4.16 1.38
C ARG A 164 3.57 -4.04 2.79
N GLY A 165 2.31 -3.64 2.90
CA GLY A 165 1.54 -3.70 4.14
C GLY A 165 0.92 -5.08 4.37
N ASP A 166 0.54 -5.36 5.62
CA ASP A 166 0.08 -6.68 6.06
C ASP A 166 -1.44 -6.90 5.93
N PHE A 167 -2.17 -5.91 5.43
CA PHE A 167 -3.64 -5.92 5.34
C PHE A 167 -4.16 -5.76 3.90
N GLY A 168 -3.45 -6.34 2.93
CA GLY A 168 -3.82 -6.32 1.52
C GLY A 168 -5.16 -7.01 1.24
N CYS A 169 -5.46 -8.12 1.93
CA CYS A 169 -6.73 -8.82 1.81
C CYS A 169 -7.90 -7.94 2.26
N GLU A 170 -7.76 -7.27 3.41
CA GLU A 170 -8.78 -6.38 3.97
C GLU A 170 -8.99 -5.18 3.06
N VAL A 171 -7.92 -4.55 2.55
CA VAL A 171 -8.01 -3.48 1.54
C VAL A 171 -8.79 -3.96 0.33
N LEU A 172 -8.36 -5.07 -0.29
CA LEU A 172 -8.97 -5.59 -1.51
C LEU A 172 -10.45 -5.91 -1.31
N PHE A 173 -10.79 -6.70 -0.30
CA PHE A 173 -12.18 -7.09 -0.03
C PHE A 173 -13.06 -5.90 0.35
N PHE A 174 -12.54 -4.94 1.11
CA PHE A 174 -13.29 -3.75 1.45
C PHE A 174 -13.60 -2.89 0.21
N LEU A 175 -12.64 -2.71 -0.68
CA LEU A 175 -12.83 -1.98 -1.94
C LEU A 175 -13.80 -2.73 -2.89
N MET A 176 -13.68 -4.06 -3.01
CA MET A 176 -14.60 -4.86 -3.81
C MET A 176 -16.05 -4.79 -3.29
N ALA A 177 -16.23 -4.72 -1.96
CA ALA A 177 -17.54 -4.52 -1.38
C ALA A 177 -18.16 -3.16 -1.76
N HIS A 178 -17.35 -2.10 -1.78
CA HIS A 178 -17.76 -0.80 -2.30
C HIS A 178 -18.07 -0.83 -3.81
N LYS A 179 -17.29 -1.55 -4.63
CA LYS A 179 -17.58 -1.74 -6.06
C LYS A 179 -18.98 -2.31 -6.27
N ILE A 180 -19.30 -3.36 -5.52
CA ILE A 180 -20.57 -4.09 -5.67
C ILE A 180 -21.75 -3.23 -5.22
N ASN A 181 -21.62 -2.51 -4.12
CA ASN A 181 -22.71 -1.66 -3.62
C ASN A 181 -22.91 -0.38 -4.46
N TYR A 182 -21.83 0.16 -5.03
CA TYR A 182 -21.83 1.47 -5.68
C TYR A 182 -21.05 1.45 -7.00
N PRO A 183 -21.47 0.62 -7.99
CA PRO A 183 -20.69 0.37 -9.20
C PRO A 183 -20.46 1.59 -10.08
N LYS A 184 -21.33 2.61 -9.97
CA LYS A 184 -21.24 3.90 -10.71
C LYS A 184 -20.51 5.00 -9.94
N GLN A 185 -20.08 4.72 -8.71
CA GLN A 185 -19.37 5.69 -7.86
C GLN A 185 -17.94 5.24 -7.55
N PHE A 186 -17.69 3.93 -7.50
CA PHE A 186 -16.37 3.38 -7.19
C PHE A 186 -15.73 2.77 -8.43
N PHE A 187 -14.58 3.33 -8.78
CA PHE A 187 -13.79 2.96 -9.94
C PHE A 187 -12.39 2.54 -9.50
N PHE A 188 -11.89 1.43 -10.05
CA PHE A 188 -10.63 0.81 -9.64
C PHE A 188 -9.78 0.58 -10.87
N LEU A 189 -8.61 1.20 -10.90
CA LEU A 189 -7.61 0.94 -11.94
C LEU A 189 -6.63 -0.12 -11.49
N ARG A 190 -5.93 -0.72 -12.45
CA ARG A 190 -4.85 -1.68 -12.20
C ARG A 190 -3.57 -0.93 -11.89
N GLY A 191 -2.94 -1.26 -10.76
CA GLY A 191 -1.55 -0.90 -10.48
C GLY A 191 -0.58 -1.97 -10.95
N ASN A 192 0.72 -1.74 -10.78
CA ASN A 192 1.71 -2.74 -11.12
C ASN A 192 1.72 -3.93 -10.14
N HIS A 193 1.32 -3.70 -8.89
CA HIS A 193 1.22 -4.73 -7.86
C HIS A 193 0.02 -5.66 -8.04
N GLU A 194 -1.01 -5.27 -8.80
CA GLU A 194 -2.12 -6.15 -9.19
C GLU A 194 -1.70 -7.08 -10.35
N SER A 195 -0.66 -7.87 -10.10
CA SER A 195 -0.12 -8.87 -11.03
C SER A 195 0.39 -10.08 -10.26
N LYS A 196 0.33 -11.24 -10.90
CA LYS A 196 0.81 -12.48 -10.29
C LYS A 196 2.32 -12.40 -10.01
N MET A 197 3.08 -11.84 -10.94
CA MET A 197 4.54 -11.69 -10.81
C MET A 197 4.94 -10.83 -9.59
N MET A 198 4.24 -9.72 -9.36
CA MET A 198 4.54 -8.86 -8.20
C MET A 198 4.12 -9.53 -6.90
N THR A 199 2.89 -10.04 -6.82
CA THR A 199 2.36 -10.65 -5.58
C THR A 199 3.08 -11.94 -5.17
N GLU A 200 3.63 -12.71 -6.12
CA GLU A 200 4.54 -13.84 -5.85
C GLU A 200 5.91 -13.39 -5.32
N SER A 201 6.41 -12.25 -5.81
CA SER A 201 7.73 -11.74 -5.44
C SER A 201 7.72 -10.93 -4.14
N MET A 202 6.55 -10.45 -3.73
CA MET A 202 6.32 -9.58 -2.58
C MET A 202 5.55 -10.34 -1.49
N THR A 203 4.63 -9.67 -0.77
CA THR A 203 4.05 -10.20 0.48
C THR A 203 2.63 -10.71 0.33
N PHE A 204 1.90 -10.32 -0.72
CA PHE A 204 0.46 -10.59 -0.79
C PHE A 204 0.11 -12.07 -0.97
N ASN A 205 0.87 -12.84 -1.76
CA ASN A 205 0.61 -14.29 -1.85
C ASN A 205 0.81 -14.99 -0.50
N LEU A 206 1.85 -14.58 0.24
CA LEU A 206 2.11 -15.10 1.58
C LEU A 206 1.00 -14.70 2.57
N GLU A 207 0.51 -13.47 2.48
CA GLU A 207 -0.64 -13.00 3.26
C GLU A 207 -1.89 -13.84 2.98
N CYS A 208 -2.20 -14.10 1.70
CA CYS A 208 -3.35 -14.91 1.29
C CYS A 208 -3.25 -16.35 1.81
N GLU A 209 -2.06 -16.96 1.71
CA GLU A 209 -1.79 -18.28 2.25
C GLU A 209 -1.99 -18.29 3.77
N TYR A 210 -1.38 -17.35 4.50
CA TYR A 210 -1.50 -17.23 5.95
C TYR A 210 -2.94 -17.00 6.43
N LYS A 211 -3.71 -16.14 5.74
CA LYS A 211 -5.05 -15.75 6.17
C LYS A 211 -6.12 -16.77 5.77
N TYR A 212 -6.02 -17.34 4.57
CA TYR A 212 -7.11 -18.10 3.95
C TYR A 212 -6.74 -19.54 3.56
N HIS A 213 -5.45 -19.88 3.41
CA HIS A 213 -4.98 -21.22 3.02
C HIS A 213 -5.76 -21.81 1.82
N SER A 214 -6.02 -20.97 0.80
CA SER A 214 -6.86 -21.33 -0.34
C SER A 214 -6.22 -20.87 -1.65
N ILE A 215 -5.69 -21.86 -2.39
CA ILE A 215 -5.15 -21.65 -3.74
C ILE A 215 -6.26 -21.21 -4.71
N GLU A 216 -7.49 -21.69 -4.54
CA GLU A 216 -8.64 -21.29 -5.36
C GLU A 216 -8.91 -19.79 -5.20
N LEU A 217 -8.96 -19.29 -3.96
CA LEU A 217 -9.17 -17.87 -3.69
C LEU A 217 -8.05 -17.01 -4.28
N LEU A 218 -6.80 -17.44 -4.13
CA LEU A 218 -5.66 -16.73 -4.68
C LEU A 218 -5.73 -16.63 -6.21
N ASN A 219 -6.06 -17.72 -6.90
CA ASN A 219 -6.24 -17.71 -8.36
C ASN A 219 -7.39 -16.79 -8.79
N GLU A 220 -8.52 -16.81 -8.07
CA GLU A 220 -9.65 -15.92 -8.34
C GLU A 220 -9.29 -14.43 -8.14
N ILE A 221 -8.41 -14.12 -7.17
CA ILE A 221 -7.87 -12.77 -6.98
C ILE A 221 -6.94 -12.38 -8.13
N HIS A 222 -6.07 -13.27 -8.61
CA HIS A 222 -5.23 -12.97 -9.79
C HIS A 222 -6.09 -12.75 -11.05
N GLU A 223 -7.15 -13.54 -11.25
CA GLU A 223 -8.10 -13.29 -12.34
C GLU A 223 -8.91 -11.99 -12.17
N LEU A 224 -9.21 -11.60 -10.93
CA LEU A 224 -9.80 -10.30 -10.61
C LEU A 224 -8.86 -9.15 -11.01
N PHE A 225 -7.56 -9.28 -10.75
CA PHE A 225 -6.56 -8.30 -11.15
C PHE A 225 -6.48 -8.14 -12.66
N ASP A 226 -6.60 -9.23 -13.42
CA ASP A 226 -6.66 -9.19 -14.88
C ASP A 226 -7.88 -8.44 -15.43
N ALA A 227 -8.96 -8.37 -14.66
CA ALA A 227 -10.19 -7.66 -15.05
C ALA A 227 -10.11 -6.14 -14.85
N LEU A 228 -9.19 -5.63 -14.01
CA LEU A 228 -9.12 -4.22 -13.64
C LEU A 228 -8.87 -3.30 -14.86
N PRO A 229 -9.67 -2.24 -15.06
CA PRO A 229 -9.40 -1.18 -16.04
C PRO A 229 -7.99 -0.58 -15.91
N LEU A 230 -7.50 -0.01 -17.01
CA LEU A 230 -6.11 0.47 -17.11
C LEU A 230 -5.99 1.99 -16.94
N ALA A 231 -7.03 2.74 -17.28
CA ALA A 231 -7.04 4.19 -17.18
C ALA A 231 -8.45 4.73 -16.92
N ALA A 232 -8.54 5.97 -16.46
CA ALA A 232 -9.78 6.71 -16.36
C ALA A 232 -9.64 8.09 -17.00
N LEU A 233 -10.72 8.56 -17.62
CA LEU A 233 -10.84 9.91 -18.15
C LEU A 233 -11.87 10.66 -17.31
N VAL A 234 -11.44 11.75 -16.67
CA VAL A 234 -12.31 12.61 -15.88
C VAL A 234 -12.69 13.85 -16.69
N GLU A 235 -13.98 14.07 -16.89
CA GLU A 235 -14.52 15.20 -17.67
C GLU A 235 -15.73 15.88 -17.00
N GLY A 236 -16.31 16.90 -17.64
CA GLY A 236 -17.49 17.60 -17.12
C GLY A 236 -17.21 18.69 -16.06
N ASN A 237 -15.94 19.04 -15.83
CA ASN A 237 -15.54 20.22 -15.04
C ASN A 237 -15.10 21.37 -15.96
N SER A 238 -15.00 22.60 -15.44
CA SER A 238 -14.62 23.80 -16.20
C SER A 238 -13.12 23.96 -16.40
N LEU A 239 -12.29 23.08 -15.83
CA LEU A 239 -10.82 23.14 -15.93
C LEU A 239 -10.29 22.44 -17.18
N GLY A 240 -11.02 21.43 -17.65
CA GLY A 240 -10.61 20.56 -18.76
C GLY A 240 -10.67 19.08 -18.38
N ARG A 241 -10.11 18.24 -19.23
CA ARG A 241 -10.17 16.78 -19.09
C ARG A 241 -8.89 16.26 -18.45
N PHE A 242 -9.04 15.39 -17.46
CA PHE A 242 -7.91 14.77 -16.75
C PHE A 242 -7.80 13.31 -17.16
N PHE A 243 -6.60 12.89 -17.52
CA PHE A 243 -6.29 11.49 -17.78
C PHE A 243 -5.67 10.86 -16.53
N CYS A 244 -6.28 9.82 -15.99
CA CYS A 244 -5.88 9.15 -14.76
C CYS A 244 -5.35 7.75 -15.07
N THR A 245 -4.21 7.37 -14.51
CA THR A 245 -3.59 6.06 -14.70
C THR A 245 -2.69 5.73 -13.52
N HIS A 246 -2.21 4.48 -13.37
CA HIS A 246 -1.25 4.16 -12.32
C HIS A 246 0.13 4.79 -12.57
N GLY A 247 0.80 4.33 -13.62
CA GLY A 247 2.13 4.75 -14.09
C GLY A 247 2.10 6.08 -14.83
N GLY A 248 1.77 6.04 -16.11
CA GLY A 248 1.79 7.22 -16.95
C GLY A 248 1.51 6.95 -18.41
N ILE A 249 2.21 7.68 -19.29
CA ILE A 249 2.00 7.64 -20.74
C ILE A 249 3.01 6.71 -21.41
N SER A 250 2.61 6.16 -22.57
CA SER A 250 3.42 5.22 -23.35
C SER A 250 3.79 5.81 -24.70
N PRO A 251 5.00 5.55 -25.24
CA PRO A 251 5.36 5.91 -26.61
C PRO A 251 4.48 5.21 -27.67
N PHE A 252 3.81 4.11 -27.31
CA PHE A 252 2.92 3.37 -28.19
C PHE A 252 1.49 3.93 -28.23
N LEU A 253 1.11 4.75 -27.24
CA LEU A 253 -0.24 5.27 -27.07
C LEU A 253 -0.25 6.78 -27.26
N THR A 254 -0.55 7.21 -28.47
CA THR A 254 -0.60 8.65 -28.80
C THR A 254 -2.02 9.22 -28.75
N ARG A 255 -3.05 8.37 -28.75
CA ARG A 255 -4.45 8.75 -28.69
C ARG A 255 -5.21 7.94 -27.63
N LEU A 256 -6.14 8.58 -26.92
CA LEU A 256 -6.99 7.93 -25.92
C LEU A 256 -7.77 6.72 -26.46
N SER A 257 -8.20 6.77 -27.73
CA SER A 257 -8.92 5.66 -28.36
C SER A 257 -8.14 4.34 -28.36
N GLN A 258 -6.80 4.40 -28.37
CA GLN A 258 -5.93 3.22 -28.41
C GLN A 258 -5.95 2.42 -27.10
N TYR A 259 -6.36 3.03 -25.97
CA TYR A 259 -6.40 2.35 -24.68
C TYR A 259 -7.40 1.20 -24.67
N ASN A 260 -8.55 1.36 -25.34
CA ASN A 260 -9.58 0.32 -25.45
C ASN A 260 -9.21 -0.82 -26.41
N GLU A 261 -8.13 -0.68 -27.19
CA GLU A 261 -7.62 -1.74 -28.07
C GLU A 261 -6.69 -2.72 -27.33
N ILE A 262 -6.24 -2.38 -26.12
CA ILE A 262 -5.35 -3.21 -25.32
C ILE A 262 -6.10 -4.46 -24.82
N LYS A 263 -5.51 -5.65 -25.01
CA LYS A 263 -6.02 -6.85 -24.35
C LYS A 263 -5.61 -6.83 -22.87
N ARG A 264 -6.45 -6.27 -21.99
CA ARG A 264 -6.09 -6.11 -20.56
C ARG A 264 -6.19 -7.40 -19.73
N VAL A 265 -7.07 -8.33 -20.12
CA VAL A 265 -7.35 -9.58 -19.38
C VAL A 265 -6.26 -10.60 -19.62
N GLN A 266 -5.13 -10.37 -18.97
CA GLN A 266 -3.92 -11.19 -18.93
C GLN A 266 -2.96 -10.60 -17.89
N GLU A 267 -1.96 -11.39 -17.50
CA GLU A 267 -0.80 -10.88 -16.77
C GLU A 267 -0.11 -9.75 -17.56
N PRO A 268 0.31 -8.64 -16.92
CA PRO A 268 0.97 -7.56 -17.62
C PRO A 268 2.25 -8.05 -18.32
N PRO A 269 2.45 -7.75 -19.62
CA PRO A 269 3.66 -8.14 -20.32
C PRO A 269 4.86 -7.37 -19.79
N SER A 270 6.06 -7.90 -19.98
CA SER A 270 7.31 -7.23 -19.55
C SER A 270 7.63 -5.95 -20.34
N ARG A 271 6.98 -5.72 -21.49
CA ARG A 271 7.15 -4.52 -22.35
C ARG A 271 5.86 -4.19 -23.09
N GLY A 272 5.80 -2.97 -23.63
CA GLY A 272 4.69 -2.51 -24.47
C GLY A 272 3.67 -1.66 -23.72
N PRO A 273 2.55 -1.29 -24.36
CA PRO A 273 1.65 -0.25 -23.87
C PRO A 273 1.08 -0.55 -22.47
N MET A 274 0.69 -1.81 -22.21
CA MET A 274 0.17 -2.20 -20.90
C MET A 274 1.25 -2.14 -19.81
N CYS A 275 2.49 -2.54 -20.11
CA CYS A 275 3.61 -2.37 -19.19
C CYS A 275 3.81 -0.89 -18.86
N ASP A 276 3.80 -0.03 -19.88
CA ASP A 276 4.06 1.39 -19.71
C ASP A 276 2.99 2.15 -18.92
N ILE A 277 1.72 1.81 -19.13
CA ILE A 277 0.61 2.37 -18.34
C ILE A 277 0.83 2.11 -16.84
N LEU A 278 1.40 0.96 -16.47
CA LEU A 278 1.58 0.54 -15.09
C LEU A 278 2.94 0.95 -14.50
N TRP A 279 3.99 1.06 -15.31
CA TRP A 279 5.39 1.19 -14.83
C TRP A 279 6.13 2.45 -15.28
N SER A 280 5.56 3.26 -16.18
CA SER A 280 6.25 4.48 -16.61
C SER A 280 6.26 5.54 -15.52
N ASP A 281 7.33 6.33 -15.48
CA ASP A 281 7.52 7.41 -14.51
C ASP A 281 7.81 8.74 -15.22
N PRO A 282 7.45 9.89 -14.62
CA PRO A 282 7.91 11.17 -15.12
C PRO A 282 9.45 11.26 -14.99
N LEU A 283 10.11 11.76 -16.03
CA LEU A 283 11.52 12.11 -16.00
C LEU A 283 11.81 13.11 -14.86
N GLU A 284 12.87 12.87 -14.09
CA GLU A 284 13.26 13.71 -12.96
C GLU A 284 13.44 15.18 -13.38
N GLU A 285 12.83 16.08 -12.61
CA GLU A 285 12.92 17.52 -12.82
C GLU A 285 14.23 18.05 -12.24
N PRO A 286 14.91 18.97 -12.94
CA PRO A 286 16.07 19.62 -12.37
C PRO A 286 15.72 20.41 -11.11
N GLN A 287 16.57 20.33 -10.09
CA GLN A 287 16.34 21.01 -8.80
C GLN A 287 16.48 22.54 -8.88
N HIS A 288 17.38 23.02 -9.76
CA HIS A 288 17.69 24.44 -9.95
C HIS A 288 17.70 24.79 -11.44
N PRO A 289 16.55 24.69 -12.13
CA PRO A 289 16.46 24.94 -13.58
C PRO A 289 16.94 26.35 -13.96
N GLU A 290 16.78 27.32 -13.07
CA GLU A 290 17.23 28.72 -13.24
C GLU A 290 18.76 28.88 -13.29
N THR A 291 19.50 27.94 -12.70
CA THR A 291 20.98 27.95 -12.68
C THR A 291 21.59 26.98 -13.69
N MET A 292 20.76 26.18 -14.36
CA MET A 292 21.23 25.20 -15.33
C MET A 292 21.75 25.88 -16.60
N GLU A 293 22.77 25.26 -17.19
CA GLU A 293 23.24 25.61 -18.53
C GLU A 293 22.08 25.49 -19.53
N LYS A 294 21.82 26.57 -20.29
CA LYS A 294 20.70 26.65 -21.24
C LYS A 294 20.60 25.42 -22.16
N ARG A 295 21.72 24.95 -22.70
CA ARG A 295 21.76 23.77 -23.58
C ARG A 295 21.23 22.50 -22.90
N ARG A 296 21.50 22.32 -21.60
CA ARG A 296 21.02 21.17 -20.83
C ARG A 296 19.54 21.28 -20.51
N LEU A 297 19.07 22.48 -20.18
CA LEU A 297 17.66 22.75 -19.98
C LEU A 297 16.85 22.51 -21.26
N ASP A 298 17.34 23.01 -22.41
CA ASP A 298 16.73 22.80 -23.72
C ASP A 298 16.69 21.30 -24.08
N ALA A 299 17.76 20.54 -23.80
CA ALA A 299 17.79 19.10 -24.03
C ALA A 299 16.78 18.34 -23.15
N TRP A 300 16.65 18.72 -21.87
CA TRP A 300 15.67 18.12 -20.96
C TRP A 300 14.23 18.45 -21.41
N LEU A 301 13.94 19.72 -21.74
CA LEU A 301 12.64 20.14 -22.29
C LEU A 301 12.28 19.41 -23.58
N ALA A 302 13.28 19.07 -24.40
CA ALA A 302 13.09 18.35 -25.66
C ALA A 302 13.01 16.81 -25.52
N THR A 303 12.99 16.27 -24.29
CA THR A 303 12.90 14.82 -24.08
C THR A 303 11.45 14.33 -24.22
N ASP A 304 11.24 13.32 -25.07
CA ASP A 304 9.94 12.63 -25.18
C ASP A 304 9.87 11.47 -24.21
N PHE A 305 10.73 10.49 -24.42
CA PHE A 305 10.85 9.28 -23.60
C PHE A 305 12.32 8.90 -23.46
N ALA A 306 12.67 8.29 -22.33
CA ALA A 306 13.97 7.69 -22.06
C ALA A 306 13.77 6.33 -21.38
N ASP A 307 14.81 5.50 -21.31
CA ASP A 307 14.73 4.21 -20.63
C ASP A 307 14.52 4.42 -19.11
N ASN A 308 13.58 3.68 -18.52
CA ASN A 308 13.38 3.71 -17.06
C ASN A 308 14.37 2.76 -16.38
N HIS A 309 15.57 3.28 -16.15
CA HIS A 309 16.63 2.55 -15.45
C HIS A 309 16.30 2.25 -13.99
N LEU A 310 15.39 3.03 -13.38
CA LEU A 310 14.95 2.81 -12.00
C LEU A 310 14.11 1.54 -11.96
N ARG A 311 13.05 1.45 -12.78
CA ARG A 311 12.17 0.27 -12.83
C ARG A 311 12.76 -0.94 -13.57
N GLN A 312 13.83 -0.74 -14.34
CA GLN A 312 14.44 -1.74 -15.24
C GLN A 312 13.46 -2.29 -16.31
N THR A 313 12.33 -1.61 -16.48
CA THR A 313 11.28 -1.88 -17.45
C THR A 313 10.56 -0.58 -17.75
N SER A 314 9.83 -0.52 -18.86
CA SER A 314 9.12 0.69 -19.31
C SER A 314 10.06 1.90 -19.54
N VAL A 315 9.51 3.11 -19.48
CA VAL A 315 10.08 4.37 -19.94
C VAL A 315 9.90 5.48 -18.91
N LEU A 316 10.81 6.45 -18.93
CA LEU A 316 10.62 7.75 -18.34
C LEU A 316 10.01 8.67 -19.40
N TYR A 317 8.88 9.32 -19.12
CA TYR A 317 8.32 10.31 -20.05
C TYR A 317 8.75 11.72 -19.67
N GLY A 318 9.28 12.46 -20.64
CA GLY A 318 9.77 13.82 -20.49
C GLY A 318 8.71 14.89 -20.80
N PRO A 319 9.08 16.17 -20.63
CA PRO A 319 8.16 17.29 -20.80
C PRO A 319 7.53 17.36 -22.19
N ARG A 320 8.33 17.17 -23.25
CA ARG A 320 7.83 17.24 -24.63
C ARG A 320 6.84 16.12 -24.93
N GLY A 321 7.17 14.89 -24.52
CA GLY A 321 6.32 13.71 -24.72
C GLY A 321 4.97 13.89 -24.04
N LEU A 322 4.99 14.37 -22.79
CA LEU A 322 3.77 14.66 -22.03
C LEU A 322 2.93 15.77 -22.64
N LEU A 323 3.52 16.93 -22.95
CA LEU A 323 2.78 18.06 -23.51
C LEU A 323 2.17 17.72 -24.87
N ASN A 324 2.91 17.01 -25.73
CA ASN A 324 2.40 16.53 -27.01
C ASN A 324 1.21 15.57 -26.82
N PHE A 325 1.27 14.69 -25.82
CA PHE A 325 0.17 13.78 -25.50
C PHE A 325 -1.06 14.55 -25.02
N LEU A 326 -0.88 15.54 -24.14
CA LEU A 326 -1.96 16.38 -23.63
C LEU A 326 -2.65 17.17 -24.74
N GLU A 327 -1.88 17.90 -25.55
CA GLU A 327 -2.38 18.69 -26.67
C GLU A 327 -3.13 17.83 -27.68
N LYS A 328 -2.56 16.68 -28.06
CA LYS A 328 -3.14 15.78 -29.05
C LYS A 328 -4.48 15.17 -28.62
N ASN A 329 -4.74 15.09 -27.32
CA ASN A 329 -5.91 14.44 -26.75
C ASN A 329 -6.89 15.40 -26.06
N ASP A 330 -6.65 16.72 -26.16
CA ASP A 330 -7.45 17.75 -25.49
C ASP A 330 -7.56 17.49 -23.98
N LEU A 331 -6.41 17.25 -23.35
CA LEU A 331 -6.26 17.01 -21.92
C LEU A 331 -5.51 18.16 -21.26
N ILE A 332 -5.88 18.47 -20.02
CA ILE A 332 -5.19 19.51 -19.23
C ILE A 332 -4.10 18.92 -18.33
N CYS A 333 -4.26 17.67 -17.89
CA CYS A 333 -3.40 17.06 -16.89
C CYS A 333 -3.44 15.53 -16.93
N VAL A 334 -2.29 14.90 -16.70
CA VAL A 334 -2.17 13.49 -16.32
C VAL A 334 -2.13 13.37 -14.79
N VAL A 335 -3.02 12.59 -14.20
CA VAL A 335 -3.00 12.25 -12.78
C VAL A 335 -2.55 10.80 -12.63
N ARG A 336 -1.54 10.58 -11.80
CA ARG A 336 -0.88 9.28 -11.63
C ARG A 336 -0.50 8.97 -10.18
N ALA A 337 -0.04 7.73 -9.90
CA ALA A 337 0.32 7.26 -8.56
C ALA A 337 1.75 6.66 -8.48
N HIS A 338 1.98 5.42 -8.04
CA HIS A 338 3.22 4.59 -8.17
C HIS A 338 4.53 5.09 -7.52
N GLN A 339 4.66 6.37 -7.21
CA GLN A 339 5.86 6.97 -6.67
C GLN A 339 5.52 7.64 -5.35
N VAL A 340 6.18 7.21 -4.27
CA VAL A 340 6.06 7.83 -2.95
C VAL A 340 6.42 9.32 -2.98
N MET A 341 5.59 10.15 -2.35
CA MET A 341 5.78 11.60 -2.25
C MET A 341 5.77 12.04 -0.79
N GLU A 342 6.71 12.91 -0.38
CA GLU A 342 6.86 13.36 1.02
C GLU A 342 5.56 13.95 1.57
N ASP A 343 4.90 14.78 0.77
CA ASP A 343 3.65 15.45 1.10
C ASP A 343 2.41 14.66 0.62
N GLY A 344 2.59 13.43 0.12
CA GLY A 344 1.51 12.61 -0.44
C GLY A 344 1.05 13.03 -1.84
N PHE A 345 1.66 14.07 -2.43
CA PHE A 345 1.47 14.44 -3.82
C PHE A 345 2.69 15.19 -4.37
N LYS A 346 2.80 15.27 -5.70
CA LYS A 346 3.77 16.13 -6.39
C LYS A 346 3.17 16.68 -7.68
N LEU A 347 3.43 17.95 -7.93
CA LEU A 347 3.09 18.64 -9.16
C LEU A 347 4.33 18.66 -10.05
N HIS A 348 4.28 18.01 -11.21
CA HIS A 348 5.42 17.90 -12.11
C HIS A 348 5.30 18.89 -13.26
N TYR A 349 6.45 19.33 -13.76
CA TYR A 349 6.61 20.13 -14.97
C TYR A 349 5.85 21.44 -14.91
N PHE A 350 5.99 22.17 -13.80
CA PHE A 350 5.42 23.50 -13.67
C PHE A 350 6.16 24.46 -14.60
N LEU A 351 5.62 24.65 -15.80
CA LEU A 351 6.13 25.60 -16.78
C LEU A 351 5.59 26.99 -16.47
N GLN A 352 6.34 28.04 -16.80
CA GLN A 352 5.89 29.42 -16.60
C GLN A 352 4.59 29.64 -17.41
N ASN A 353 3.52 30.05 -16.72
CA ASN A 353 2.19 30.41 -17.27
C ASN A 353 1.13 29.28 -17.44
N THR A 354 1.21 28.17 -16.69
CA THR A 354 0.11 27.18 -16.64
C THR A 354 -0.58 27.15 -15.27
N ASP A 355 -1.91 27.28 -15.25
CA ASP A 355 -2.70 27.24 -14.01
C ASP A 355 -2.77 25.85 -13.39
N ILE A 356 -2.73 24.80 -14.23
CA ILE A 356 -2.75 23.39 -13.83
C ILE A 356 -1.45 22.74 -14.32
N PRO A 357 -0.73 21.99 -13.46
CA PRO A 357 0.46 21.29 -13.88
C PRO A 357 0.14 20.19 -14.90
N PRO A 358 1.00 19.96 -15.90
CA PRO A 358 0.81 18.90 -16.89
C PRO A 358 0.69 17.49 -16.30
N CYS A 359 1.33 17.24 -15.15
CA CYS A 359 1.27 15.95 -14.46
C CYS A 359 1.19 16.13 -12.93
N ILE A 360 0.37 15.32 -12.28
CA ILE A 360 0.22 15.24 -10.82
C ILE A 360 0.44 13.79 -10.39
N THR A 361 1.37 13.57 -9.46
CA THR A 361 1.42 12.31 -8.70
C THR A 361 0.64 12.46 -7.40
N VAL A 362 -0.19 11.48 -7.08
CA VAL A 362 -0.92 11.34 -5.81
C VAL A 362 -0.52 10.03 -5.15
N PHE A 363 -0.24 10.05 -3.86
CA PHE A 363 0.17 8.88 -3.08
C PHE A 363 -0.63 8.83 -1.78
N SER A 364 -1.36 7.74 -1.55
CA SER A 364 -2.39 7.66 -0.50
C SER A 364 -2.02 6.73 0.66
N ALA A 365 -0.76 6.28 0.75
CA ALA A 365 -0.21 5.47 1.84
C ALA A 365 0.72 6.31 2.76
N PRO A 366 0.25 6.79 3.93
CA PRO A 366 1.09 7.58 4.83
C PRO A 366 2.05 6.70 5.61
N ASN A 367 3.20 7.24 6.03
CA ASN A 367 4.29 6.49 6.67
C ASN A 367 4.54 5.13 5.99
N TYR A 368 4.67 5.16 4.67
CA TYR A 368 4.78 3.95 3.86
C TYR A 368 5.87 3.01 4.39
N CYS A 369 5.59 1.70 4.38
CA CYS A 369 6.46 0.66 4.94
C CYS A 369 6.90 0.92 6.40
N ASP A 370 6.10 1.62 7.19
CA ASP A 370 6.38 2.05 8.57
C ASP A 370 7.66 2.89 8.77
N MET A 371 8.26 3.39 7.69
CA MET A 371 9.60 3.97 7.72
C MET A 371 9.76 5.27 6.96
N TYR A 372 8.94 5.50 5.93
CA TYR A 372 9.13 6.67 5.06
C TYR A 372 8.74 7.98 5.75
N GLN A 373 7.85 7.93 6.75
CA GLN A 373 7.35 9.11 7.47
C GLN A 373 6.75 10.18 6.54
N ASN A 374 6.35 9.79 5.33
CA ASN A 374 5.66 10.65 4.39
C ASN A 374 4.20 10.86 4.84
N LYS A 375 3.60 11.95 4.39
CA LYS A 375 2.14 12.13 4.40
C LYS A 375 1.52 11.37 3.24
N ALA A 376 0.22 11.15 3.33
CA ALA A 376 -0.61 10.76 2.21
C ALA A 376 -1.49 11.92 1.76
N SER A 377 -1.98 11.86 0.53
CA SER A 377 -2.98 12.78 0.02
C SER A 377 -4.01 12.04 -0.83
N ILE A 378 -5.22 12.60 -0.88
CA ILE A 378 -6.17 12.39 -1.97
C ILE A 378 -6.29 13.68 -2.79
N LEU A 379 -6.66 13.55 -4.07
CA LEU A 379 -6.94 14.66 -4.96
C LEU A 379 -8.44 14.74 -5.23
N LYS A 380 -9.07 15.87 -4.93
CA LYS A 380 -10.46 16.17 -5.28
C LYS A 380 -10.47 17.00 -6.56
N ILE A 381 -10.98 16.45 -7.64
CA ILE A 381 -11.26 17.17 -8.88
C ILE A 381 -12.72 17.63 -8.80
N ASN A 382 -12.92 18.91 -8.49
CA ASN A 382 -14.25 19.52 -8.41
C ASN A 382 -14.64 20.14 -9.76
N LEU A 383 -15.84 20.74 -9.81
CA LEU A 383 -16.35 21.40 -11.03
C LEU A 383 -15.50 22.59 -11.47
N GLU A 384 -14.91 23.34 -10.54
CA GLU A 384 -14.23 24.61 -10.84
C GLU A 384 -12.79 24.68 -10.31
N ASN A 385 -12.33 23.67 -9.56
CA ASN A 385 -11.01 23.66 -8.94
C ASN A 385 -10.54 22.24 -8.61
N ILE A 386 -9.27 22.13 -8.27
CA ILE A 386 -8.70 20.93 -7.65
C ILE A 386 -8.28 21.22 -6.21
N CYS A 387 -8.38 20.23 -5.32
CA CYS A 387 -7.98 20.34 -3.93
C CYS A 387 -7.26 19.08 -3.45
N PHE A 388 -6.19 19.27 -2.68
CA PHE A 388 -5.48 18.16 -2.03
C PHE A 388 -5.87 18.09 -0.56
N GLU A 389 -6.31 16.91 -0.12
CA GLU A 389 -6.51 16.62 1.30
C GLU A 389 -5.43 15.66 1.79
N GLN A 390 -4.53 16.20 2.60
CA GLN A 390 -3.43 15.45 3.19
C GLN A 390 -3.83 14.84 4.53
N PHE A 391 -3.30 13.66 4.84
CA PHE A 391 -3.48 12.99 6.12
C PHE A 391 -2.21 12.25 6.54
N GLU A 392 -2.12 11.98 7.84
CA GLU A 392 -1.01 11.25 8.46
C GLU A 392 -1.43 9.82 8.79
N TYR A 393 -0.45 8.98 9.08
CA TYR A 393 -0.68 7.56 9.37
C TYR A 393 -1.44 7.36 10.67
N VAL A 394 -2.14 6.24 10.76
CA VAL A 394 -2.75 5.75 11.99
C VAL A 394 -2.08 4.47 12.47
N ASP A 395 -2.12 4.21 13.77
CA ASP A 395 -1.62 2.97 14.34
C ASP A 395 -2.40 1.76 13.78
N HIS A 396 -1.69 0.69 13.47
CA HIS A 396 -2.26 -0.60 13.07
C HIS A 396 -1.67 -1.75 13.91
N PRO A 397 -2.34 -2.92 13.94
CA PRO A 397 -1.80 -4.12 14.58
C PRO A 397 -0.45 -4.53 13.98
N PHE A 398 0.38 -5.14 14.82
CA PHE A 398 1.69 -5.64 14.45
C PHE A 398 1.61 -7.11 14.03
N ASN A 399 2.11 -7.44 12.85
CA ASN A 399 2.43 -8.81 12.46
C ASN A 399 3.94 -9.01 12.45
N PHE A 400 4.38 -10.24 12.75
CA PHE A 400 5.77 -10.59 12.53
C PHE A 400 6.07 -10.63 11.02
N PRO A 401 7.32 -10.35 10.62
CA PRO A 401 7.76 -10.53 9.25
C PRO A 401 7.40 -11.91 8.72
N ASP A 402 7.01 -11.99 7.46
CA ASP A 402 6.57 -13.22 6.78
C ASP A 402 5.38 -13.92 7.46
N PHE A 403 4.60 -13.19 8.26
CA PHE A 403 3.47 -13.69 9.05
C PHE A 403 3.82 -14.87 9.97
N PHE A 404 5.06 -14.92 10.48
CA PHE A 404 5.46 -15.97 11.42
C PHE A 404 4.66 -15.92 12.73
N ASP A 405 4.29 -17.09 13.23
CA ASP A 405 3.82 -17.20 14.60
C ASP A 405 4.98 -17.04 15.59
N CYS A 406 4.64 -16.72 16.84
CA CYS A 406 5.64 -16.43 17.88
C CYS A 406 6.59 -17.61 18.16
N PHE A 407 6.17 -18.86 17.96
CA PHE A 407 7.04 -20.02 18.12
C PHE A 407 8.00 -20.13 16.95
N SER A 408 7.50 -20.07 15.71
CA SER A 408 8.34 -20.11 14.52
C SER A 408 9.40 -18.99 14.52
N TYR A 409 9.04 -17.81 15.03
CA TYR A 409 9.96 -16.69 15.18
C TYR A 409 11.01 -16.90 16.28
N SER A 410 10.60 -17.37 17.47
CA SER A 410 11.48 -17.42 18.66
C SER A 410 12.24 -18.73 18.85
N LEU A 411 11.74 -19.85 18.32
CA LEU A 411 12.29 -21.18 18.54
C LEU A 411 13.76 -21.31 18.07
N PRO A 412 14.18 -20.76 16.90
CA PRO A 412 15.58 -20.83 16.50
C PRO A 412 16.51 -20.16 17.51
N THR A 413 16.15 -18.98 18.01
CA THR A 413 16.93 -18.24 19.02
C THR A 413 16.94 -18.96 20.36
N MET A 414 15.80 -19.49 20.80
CA MET A 414 15.72 -20.29 22.02
C MET A 414 16.66 -21.50 21.95
N MET A 415 16.65 -22.24 20.83
CA MET A 415 17.51 -23.40 20.64
C MET A 415 18.99 -23.04 20.63
N GLU A 416 19.36 -21.91 20.02
CA GLU A 416 20.73 -21.39 20.05
C GLU A 416 21.17 -21.06 21.49
N MET A 417 20.33 -20.37 22.26
CA MET A 417 20.62 -20.04 23.65
C MET A 417 20.78 -21.29 24.52
N LEU A 418 19.92 -22.29 24.36
CA LEU A 418 20.02 -23.56 25.11
C LEU A 418 21.32 -24.30 24.79
N VAL A 419 21.71 -24.34 23.51
CA VAL A 419 22.98 -24.96 23.10
C VAL A 419 24.17 -24.21 23.71
N ASN A 420 24.12 -22.88 23.76
CA ASN A 420 25.17 -22.06 24.38
C ASN A 420 25.27 -22.34 25.89
N ILE A 421 24.15 -22.32 26.62
CA ILE A 421 24.12 -22.61 28.07
C ILE A 421 24.64 -24.01 28.37
N LEU A 422 24.19 -25.02 27.63
CA LEU A 422 24.66 -26.40 27.81
C LEU A 422 26.15 -26.55 27.50
N SER A 423 26.65 -25.82 26.49
CA SER A 423 28.07 -25.81 26.15
C SER A 423 28.91 -25.21 27.26
N GLU A 424 28.48 -24.09 27.84
CA GLU A 424 29.15 -23.44 28.97
C GLU A 424 29.13 -24.31 30.23
N LEU A 425 27.99 -24.94 30.55
CA LEU A 425 27.89 -25.87 31.68
C LEU A 425 28.82 -27.08 31.53
N VAL A 426 28.93 -27.64 30.31
CA VAL A 426 29.85 -28.76 30.04
C VAL A 426 31.31 -28.33 30.21
N VAL A 427 31.66 -27.09 29.87
CA VAL A 427 33.01 -26.56 30.11
C VAL A 427 33.25 -26.41 31.62
N ALA A 428 32.31 -25.80 32.36
CA ALA A 428 32.44 -25.59 33.78
C ALA A 428 32.61 -26.89 34.58
N VAL A 429 31.82 -27.93 34.29
CA VAL A 429 31.92 -29.24 34.97
C VAL A 429 33.26 -29.92 34.68
N LYS A 430 33.80 -29.76 33.46
CA LYS A 430 35.10 -30.35 33.10
C LYS A 430 36.28 -29.68 33.81
N GLU A 431 36.17 -28.40 34.18
CA GLU A 431 37.20 -27.69 34.93
C GLU A 431 37.26 -28.12 36.41
N GLU A 432 36.17 -28.64 36.98
CA GLU A 432 36.12 -29.13 38.37
C GLU A 432 36.61 -30.60 38.50
N ASP A 433 36.34 -31.46 37.52
CA ASP A 433 36.62 -32.92 37.58
C ASP A 433 38.03 -33.37 37.11
N GLU A 434 38.86 -32.49 36.52
CA GLU A 434 40.21 -32.87 36.03
C GLU A 434 41.14 -33.41 37.15
N SER A 435 40.86 -33.06 38.41
CA SER A 435 41.67 -33.44 39.57
C SER A 435 41.39 -34.83 40.16
N MET A 436 40.29 -35.51 39.78
CA MET A 436 39.82 -36.75 40.44
C MET A 436 39.55 -37.96 39.51
N LEU A 437 39.85 -37.87 38.22
CA LEU A 437 39.58 -38.95 37.26
C LEU A 437 40.55 -40.14 37.39
N THR A 438 40.02 -41.37 37.53
CA THR A 438 40.82 -42.60 37.50
C THR A 438 41.42 -42.86 36.10
N PRO A 439 42.52 -43.63 35.97
CA PRO A 439 43.14 -43.90 34.66
C PRO A 439 42.19 -44.57 33.64
N GLU A 440 41.22 -45.35 34.12
CA GLU A 440 40.21 -46.03 33.30
C GLU A 440 39.12 -45.06 32.85
N GLU A 441 38.70 -44.14 33.71
CA GLU A 441 37.78 -43.04 33.36
C GLU A 441 38.45 -42.06 32.39
N ARG A 442 39.74 -41.71 32.56
CA ARG A 442 40.49 -40.92 31.58
C ARG A 442 40.56 -41.58 30.21
N LYS A 443 40.69 -42.90 30.17
CA LYS A 443 40.73 -43.68 28.93
C LYS A 443 39.35 -43.76 28.30
N SER A 444 38.29 -43.94 29.10
CA SER A 444 36.90 -43.89 28.66
C SER A 444 36.53 -42.49 28.16
N ASP A 445 36.99 -41.44 28.82
CA ASP A 445 36.83 -40.04 28.42
C ASP A 445 37.65 -39.67 27.20
N GLU A 446 38.84 -40.23 27.01
CA GLU A 446 39.59 -40.12 25.76
C GLU A 446 38.90 -40.86 24.63
N GLU A 447 38.30 -42.02 24.90
CA GLU A 447 37.56 -42.80 23.91
C GLU A 447 36.22 -42.15 23.58
N LEU A 448 35.58 -41.54 24.57
CA LEU A 448 34.37 -40.74 24.44
C LEU A 448 34.70 -39.41 23.77
N LYS A 449 35.82 -38.75 24.07
CA LYS A 449 36.35 -37.57 23.34
C LYS A 449 36.67 -37.94 21.90
N LYS A 450 37.29 -39.09 21.63
CA LYS A 450 37.52 -39.59 20.26
C LYS A 450 36.23 -39.93 19.54
N LYS A 451 35.25 -40.53 20.23
CA LYS A 451 33.91 -40.79 19.66
C LYS A 451 33.12 -39.51 19.47
N LEU A 452 33.25 -38.51 20.35
CA LEU A 452 32.70 -37.17 20.22
C LEU A 452 33.44 -36.36 19.17
N GLU A 453 34.73 -36.59 18.94
CA GLU A 453 35.51 -35.98 17.86
C GLU A 453 35.21 -36.64 16.53
N LEU A 454 34.95 -37.95 16.51
CA LEU A 454 34.49 -38.69 15.34
C LEU A 454 33.02 -38.38 15.05
N TYR A 455 32.17 -38.22 16.06
CA TYR A 455 30.81 -37.73 15.90
C TYR A 455 30.84 -36.26 15.53
N LYS A 456 31.67 -35.42 16.17
CA LYS A 456 31.87 -34.04 15.74
C LYS A 456 32.34 -34.05 14.31
N GLN A 457 33.43 -34.71 13.90
CA GLN A 457 33.84 -34.87 12.49
C GLN A 457 32.73 -35.39 11.59
N LYS A 458 32.03 -36.48 11.90
CA LYS A 458 30.90 -36.96 11.08
C LYS A 458 29.73 -35.99 11.03
N THR A 459 29.51 -35.23 12.10
CA THR A 459 28.50 -34.18 12.18
C THR A 459 29.03 -32.92 11.51
N THR A 460 30.33 -32.64 11.48
CA THR A 460 31.04 -31.53 10.83
C THR A 460 31.24 -31.82 9.35
N ASP A 461 31.25 -33.09 8.95
CA ASP A 461 31.32 -33.62 7.59
C ASP A 461 29.91 -33.74 7.03
N LYS A 462 28.93 -34.25 7.79
CA LYS A 462 27.50 -34.07 7.47
C LYS A 462 27.07 -32.62 7.55
N MET A 463 27.64 -31.80 8.42
CA MET A 463 27.45 -30.34 8.45
C MET A 463 28.36 -29.66 7.46
N LYS A 464 29.39 -30.26 6.87
CA LYS A 464 30.13 -29.70 5.72
C LYS A 464 29.42 -30.06 4.45
N GLU A 465 28.75 -31.19 4.36
CA GLU A 465 27.90 -31.55 3.24
C GLU A 465 26.58 -30.77 3.32
N LYS A 466 25.98 -30.70 4.52
CA LYS A 466 24.82 -29.84 4.82
C LYS A 466 25.20 -28.37 4.94
N ALA A 467 26.47 -28.00 5.14
CA ALA A 467 27.00 -26.63 5.00
C ALA A 467 27.86 -26.40 3.77
N ASP A 468 27.88 -27.32 2.82
CA ASP A 468 28.16 -27.08 1.41
C ASP A 468 26.81 -26.86 0.73
N VAL A 469 25.75 -27.59 1.13
CA VAL A 469 24.35 -27.24 0.86
C VAL A 469 23.93 -25.97 1.62
N LEU A 470 24.42 -25.74 2.84
CA LEU A 470 24.28 -24.49 3.61
C LEU A 470 25.45 -23.54 3.40
N ARG A 471 26.37 -23.77 2.45
CA ARG A 471 27.29 -22.77 1.88
C ARG A 471 26.85 -22.38 0.48
N LEU A 472 26.16 -23.24 -0.25
CA LEU A 472 25.21 -22.86 -1.27
C LEU A 472 24.06 -22.05 -0.64
N LYS A 473 23.50 -22.49 0.50
CA LYS A 473 22.52 -21.67 1.25
C LYS A 473 23.12 -20.59 2.15
N LYS A 474 24.42 -20.60 2.52
CA LYS A 474 25.11 -19.46 3.20
C LYS A 474 25.68 -18.48 2.19
N GLU A 475 26.05 -18.84 0.97
CA GLU A 475 26.14 -17.84 -0.11
C GLU A 475 24.77 -17.17 -0.31
N ILE A 476 23.68 -17.86 0.07
CA ILE A 476 22.31 -17.31 0.17
C ILE A 476 21.96 -16.74 1.59
N LYS A 477 22.75 -16.97 2.65
CA LYS A 477 22.44 -16.61 4.07
C LYS A 477 23.55 -15.88 4.87
N THR A 478 24.77 -15.67 4.38
CA THR A 478 25.64 -14.57 4.84
C THR A 478 25.13 -13.25 4.30
N THR A 479 24.25 -13.33 3.31
CA THR A 479 23.03 -12.55 3.08
C THR A 479 22.04 -12.56 4.28
N GLN A 480 22.51 -12.82 5.51
CA GLN A 480 21.94 -12.90 6.90
C GLN A 480 21.93 -11.63 7.74
N LYS A 481 22.93 -10.75 7.53
CA LYS A 481 22.96 -9.38 8.05
C LYS A 481 21.86 -8.48 7.43
N LEU A 482 21.01 -9.15 6.65
CA LEU A 482 19.84 -8.75 5.93
C LEU A 482 18.55 -8.57 6.70
N ASN A 483 18.44 -8.70 8.01
CA ASN A 483 17.21 -8.12 8.60
C ASN A 483 17.30 -6.58 8.70
N LYS A 484 18.52 -6.03 8.58
CA LYS A 484 18.75 -4.62 8.27
C LYS A 484 19.10 -4.41 6.79
N GLU A 485 19.84 -5.33 6.16
CA GLU A 485 20.19 -5.21 4.73
C GLU A 485 19.08 -5.66 3.74
N TRP A 486 18.08 -6.46 4.10
CA TRP A 486 16.89 -6.83 3.29
C TRP A 486 15.87 -5.71 3.39
N PHE A 487 15.70 -5.13 4.58
CA PHE A 487 14.98 -3.88 4.71
C PHE A 487 15.72 -2.75 3.98
N ASP A 488 17.04 -2.63 4.09
CA ASP A 488 17.87 -1.72 3.28
C ASP A 488 18.02 -2.17 1.80
N LYS A 489 17.57 -3.36 1.40
CA LYS A 489 17.64 -3.88 0.01
C LYS A 489 16.30 -3.78 -0.68
N VAL A 490 15.20 -3.94 0.04
CA VAL A 490 13.86 -3.50 -0.32
C VAL A 490 13.87 -1.97 -0.37
N LEU A 491 14.45 -1.26 0.62
CA LEU A 491 14.71 0.18 0.53
C LEU A 491 15.82 0.55 -0.47
N ARG A 492 16.75 -0.32 -0.90
CA ARG A 492 17.72 -0.01 -1.98
C ARG A 492 17.21 -0.36 -3.36
N ILE A 493 16.28 -1.31 -3.47
CA ILE A 493 15.54 -1.63 -4.68
C ILE A 493 14.49 -0.53 -4.84
N ASP A 494 13.72 -0.20 -3.80
CA ASP A 494 12.85 0.98 -3.77
C ASP A 494 13.65 2.28 -3.86
N SER A 495 14.79 2.51 -3.17
CA SER A 495 15.57 3.76 -3.37
C SER A 495 16.22 3.86 -4.76
N LYS A 496 16.30 2.75 -5.48
CA LYS A 496 16.73 2.70 -6.89
C LYS A 496 15.54 2.67 -7.86
N ASN A 497 14.33 2.39 -7.40
CA ASN A 497 13.12 2.25 -8.24
C ASN A 497 12.13 3.41 -8.03
N GLU A 498 12.14 4.03 -6.85
CA GLU A 498 11.27 5.12 -6.35
C GLU A 498 12.13 6.18 -5.65
N MET A 499 12.15 7.38 -6.20
CA MET A 499 12.95 8.47 -5.63
C MET A 499 12.46 8.84 -4.23
N ARG A 500 13.29 8.57 -3.22
CA ARG A 500 13.14 9.19 -1.90
C ARG A 500 13.30 10.72 -2.03
N PRO A 501 12.37 11.52 -1.52
CA PRO A 501 12.54 12.97 -1.44
C PRO A 501 13.81 13.31 -0.65
N LYS A 502 14.75 14.03 -1.28
CA LYS A 502 15.88 14.63 -0.57
C LYS A 502 15.31 15.75 0.31
N ARG A 503 15.55 15.70 1.62
CA ARG A 503 15.22 16.79 2.57
C ARG A 503 15.69 18.14 2.00
N LEU A 504 14.76 18.91 1.43
CA LEU A 504 15.01 20.27 0.98
C LEU A 504 14.68 21.23 2.12
N THR A 505 15.69 21.98 2.57
CA THR A 505 15.49 23.14 3.43
C THR A 505 14.71 24.20 2.65
N ARG A 506 13.47 24.44 3.07
CA ARG A 506 12.44 25.17 2.32
C ARG A 506 12.77 26.68 2.19
N LYS A 507 12.71 27.21 0.97
CA LYS A 507 12.31 28.60 0.68
C LYS A 507 11.02 28.55 -0.14
N LEU A 508 9.96 29.20 0.35
CA LEU A 508 8.66 29.27 -0.32
C LEU A 508 8.76 30.15 -1.58
N THR A 509 8.38 29.62 -2.73
CA THR A 509 8.00 30.40 -3.92
C THR A 509 6.46 30.43 -4.03
N SER A 510 5.93 31.51 -4.61
CA SER A 510 4.51 31.89 -4.64
C SER A 510 3.62 30.91 -5.42
N ARG A 511 2.45 30.57 -4.86
CA ARG A 511 1.46 29.62 -5.40
C ARG A 511 0.42 30.28 -6.34
N PRO A 512 -0.14 29.57 -7.33
CA PRO A 512 -1.26 30.03 -8.17
C PRO A 512 -2.58 30.15 -7.39
N ALA A 513 -3.47 31.05 -7.84
CA ALA A 513 -4.70 31.43 -7.13
C ALA A 513 -5.81 30.35 -7.06
N ASN A 514 -5.73 29.31 -7.91
CA ASN A 514 -6.79 28.30 -8.05
C ASN A 514 -6.54 27.00 -7.26
N MET A 515 -5.49 26.95 -6.43
CA MET A 515 -5.07 25.75 -5.71
C MET A 515 -5.20 25.95 -4.20
N ARG A 516 -6.01 25.11 -3.54
CA ARG A 516 -6.19 25.15 -2.07
C ARG A 516 -5.68 23.85 -1.45
N THR A 517 -4.77 23.97 -0.47
CA THR A 517 -4.41 22.86 0.42
C THR A 517 -5.05 23.10 1.79
N VAL A 518 -5.53 22.04 2.46
CA VAL A 518 -6.20 22.18 3.78
C VAL A 518 -5.25 22.78 4.83
N SER A 519 -3.94 22.65 4.66
CA SER A 519 -2.92 23.24 5.54
C SER A 519 -2.82 24.78 5.46
N ASP A 520 -3.47 25.43 4.48
CA ASP A 520 -3.40 26.88 4.27
C ASP A 520 -4.35 27.70 5.18
N THR A 521 -5.03 27.08 6.14
CA THR A 521 -5.94 27.79 7.08
C THR A 521 -5.28 28.29 8.37
N ASN A 522 -3.95 28.27 8.47
CA ASN A 522 -3.22 28.72 9.67
C ASN A 522 -2.07 29.69 9.36
N ILE A 523 -2.29 30.77 8.60
CA ILE A 523 -1.41 31.95 8.65
C ILE A 523 -2.29 33.20 8.56
N LEU A 524 -2.21 34.02 9.62
CA LEU A 524 -2.85 35.32 9.91
C LEU A 524 -4.18 35.30 10.71
N HIS A 525 -3.99 35.77 11.96
CA HIS A 525 -4.91 36.20 13.02
C HIS A 525 -5.38 35.17 14.07
#